data_AF-A0A813JRQ1-F1
#
_entry.id   AF-A0A813JRQ1-F1
#
_cell.length_a   1.000
_cell.length_b   1.000
_cell.length_c   1.000
_cell.angle_alpha   90.00
_cell.angle_beta   90.00
_cell.angle_gamma   90.00
#
_symmetry.space_group_name_H-M   'P 1'
#
loop_
_entity.id
_entity.type
_entity.pdbx_description
1 polymer ?
#
loop_
_entity_poly.entity_id
_entity_poly.type
_entity_poly.pdbx_seq_one_letter_code
_entity_poly.pdbx_strand_id
1 'polypeptide(L)'
;MADSIDATATVTETRLLFEEDFTHFEEALEAGTWEVDGDHVRLYAHVPEGEDMGKGLARAVMVTEGSCEASAELMHHLCGSAGARVTRLTASLVCEAIDVDSKGSFTVGLAFDDDVEEAALLAISVKRPRPESKLPREPGDPPEEPEELAPVGLQVNGLVAADDLGDLPVRIDLDAELQWGVGGAGERQVVLRYRIGPGASALGEPPPPDATASGEGEGPSAVPLAITPTAAGGRADWSEPVKVGFYTTSVKFDFAKVLFLRGTGAVKVHMLSLQCFADE
;
A
#
# COMPACT_ATOMS: atom_id res chain seq x y z
N MET A 1 4.51 46.31 27.51
CA MET A 1 5.78 45.58 27.26
C MET A 1 5.35 44.18 26.86
N ALA A 2 5.38 43.88 25.56
CA ALA A 2 5.08 42.56 25.02
C ALA A 2 6.43 42.02 24.54
N ASP A 3 6.95 41.01 25.24
CA ASP A 3 8.18 40.34 24.84
C ASP A 3 7.88 39.50 23.59
N SER A 4 8.46 39.93 22.47
CA SER A 4 8.50 39.21 21.21
C SER A 4 9.43 38.02 21.38
N ILE A 5 8.87 36.84 21.61
CA ILE A 5 9.62 35.58 21.58
C ILE A 5 9.81 35.23 20.10
N ASP A 6 10.98 35.55 19.56
CA ASP A 6 11.46 34.99 18.30
C ASP A 6 11.67 33.49 18.50
N ALA A 7 10.65 32.69 18.14
CA ALA A 7 10.79 31.25 18.00
C ALA A 7 11.59 31.00 16.73
N THR A 8 12.91 30.93 16.86
CA THR A 8 13.78 30.38 15.81
C THR A 8 13.39 28.92 15.59
N ALA A 9 12.69 28.64 14.49
CA ALA A 9 12.43 27.29 14.04
C ALA A 9 13.78 26.60 13.78
N THR A 10 14.14 25.66 14.64
CA THR A 10 15.26 24.76 14.38
C THR A 10 14.91 23.93 13.16
N VAL A 11 15.68 24.05 12.09
CA VAL A 11 15.59 23.16 10.94
C VAL A 11 16.14 21.81 11.41
N THR A 12 15.26 20.85 11.68
CA THR A 12 15.68 19.48 11.96
C THR A 12 16.14 18.85 10.66
N GLU A 13 17.38 18.37 10.59
CA GLU A 13 17.87 17.62 9.44
C GLU A 13 17.16 16.26 9.39
N THR A 14 16.52 15.96 8.26
CA THR A 14 15.85 14.68 8.03
C THR A 14 16.83 13.70 7.39
N ARG A 15 17.02 12.53 8.03
CA ARG A 15 17.88 11.45 7.55
C ARG A 15 17.05 10.30 6.96
N LEU A 16 17.51 9.77 5.83
CA LEU A 16 16.98 8.53 5.27
C LEU A 16 17.42 7.33 6.14
N LEU A 17 16.45 6.59 6.67
CA LEU A 17 16.69 5.39 7.48
C LEU A 17 16.64 4.11 6.66
N PHE A 18 15.68 4.06 5.73
CA PHE A 18 15.35 2.87 4.96
C PHE A 18 14.89 3.30 3.58
N GLU A 19 15.38 2.62 2.55
CA GLU A 19 14.96 2.76 1.16
C GLU A 19 14.98 1.37 0.52
N GLU A 20 13.85 1.02 -0.10
CA GLU A 20 13.68 -0.22 -0.84
C GLU A 20 12.95 0.10 -2.14
N ASP A 21 13.54 -0.25 -3.28
CA ASP A 21 12.93 -0.12 -4.61
C ASP A 21 12.35 -1.45 -5.13
N PHE A 22 12.38 -2.49 -4.29
CA PHE A 22 11.87 -3.85 -4.51
C PHE A 22 12.33 -4.52 -5.82
N THR A 23 13.30 -3.92 -6.52
CA THR A 23 13.88 -4.49 -7.74
C THR A 23 14.75 -5.70 -7.40
N HIS A 24 15.37 -5.66 -6.23
CA HIS A 24 16.25 -6.69 -5.66
C HIS A 24 15.63 -7.36 -4.44
N PHE A 25 14.29 -7.48 -4.39
CA PHE A 25 13.59 -7.95 -3.19
C PHE A 25 14.02 -9.35 -2.72
N GLU A 26 14.28 -10.28 -3.65
CA GLU A 26 14.79 -11.61 -3.30
C GLU A 26 16.16 -11.55 -2.61
N GLU A 27 17.05 -10.69 -3.11
CA GLU A 27 18.36 -10.45 -2.48
C GLU A 27 18.20 -9.81 -1.09
N ALA A 28 17.23 -8.90 -0.93
CA ALA A 28 16.93 -8.28 0.36
C ALA A 28 16.40 -9.29 1.39
N LEU A 29 15.58 -10.26 0.95
CA LEU A 29 15.13 -11.38 1.78
C LEU A 29 16.30 -12.31 2.17
N GLU A 30 17.14 -12.69 1.21
CA GLU A 30 18.32 -13.52 1.47
C GLU A 30 19.32 -12.86 2.43
N ALA A 31 19.45 -11.52 2.35
CA ALA A 31 20.26 -10.73 3.26
C ALA A 31 19.66 -10.59 4.67
N GLY A 32 18.43 -11.05 4.89
CA GLY A 32 17.72 -10.90 6.17
C GLY A 32 17.28 -9.45 6.46
N THR A 33 17.13 -8.63 5.42
CA THR A 33 16.65 -7.24 5.57
C THR A 33 15.18 -7.20 5.97
N TRP A 34 14.42 -8.19 5.50
CA TRP A 34 13.02 -8.40 5.79
C TRP A 34 12.83 -9.73 6.52
N GLU A 35 12.07 -9.69 7.61
CA GLU A 35 11.54 -10.86 8.28
C GLU A 35 10.15 -11.15 7.72
N VAL A 36 9.87 -12.41 7.42
CA VAL A 36 8.56 -12.87 6.92
C VAL A 36 7.86 -13.62 8.04
N ASP A 37 6.65 -13.19 8.40
CA ASP A 37 5.77 -13.89 9.34
C ASP A 37 4.40 -14.17 8.70
N GLY A 38 3.72 -15.20 9.18
CA GLY A 38 2.37 -15.57 8.78
C GLY A 38 2.23 -16.87 7.99
N ASP A 39 0.98 -17.29 7.85
CA ASP A 39 0.58 -18.53 7.17
C ASP A 39 0.09 -18.23 5.74
N HIS A 40 0.39 -19.11 4.79
CA HIS A 40 -0.11 -19.05 3.41
C HIS A 40 0.34 -17.82 2.58
N VAL A 41 1.57 -17.38 2.82
CA VAL A 41 2.18 -16.26 2.11
C VAL A 41 2.90 -16.74 0.84
N ARG A 42 2.64 -16.07 -0.29
CA ARG A 42 3.49 -16.15 -1.48
C ARG A 42 4.10 -14.80 -1.75
N LEU A 43 5.41 -14.71 -1.52
CA LEU A 43 6.23 -13.54 -1.81
C LEU A 43 7.19 -13.90 -2.93
N TYR A 44 7.19 -13.12 -3.99
CA TYR A 44 8.12 -13.30 -5.10
C TYR A 44 8.45 -11.95 -5.76
N ALA A 45 9.66 -11.84 -6.29
CA ALA A 45 9.98 -10.74 -7.20
C ALA A 45 9.35 -11.04 -8.56
N HIS A 46 8.70 -10.05 -9.15
CA HIS A 46 8.15 -10.13 -10.49
C HIS A 46 8.77 -9.04 -11.36
N VAL A 47 9.46 -9.49 -12.41
CA VAL A 47 9.89 -8.62 -13.51
C VAL A 47 8.84 -8.78 -14.61
N PRO A 48 8.03 -7.74 -14.93
CA PRO A 48 7.07 -7.87 -16.01
C PRO A 48 7.77 -8.14 -17.34
N GLU A 49 7.43 -9.24 -17.99
CA GLU A 49 7.95 -9.60 -19.31
C GLU A 49 7.33 -8.69 -20.39
N GLY A 50 8.15 -7.97 -21.16
CA GLY A 50 7.70 -7.16 -22.30
C GLY A 50 8.78 -6.24 -22.87
N GLU A 51 8.98 -6.26 -24.20
CA GLU A 51 10.06 -5.55 -24.90
C GLU A 51 9.88 -4.01 -24.97
N ASP A 52 8.68 -3.49 -24.75
CA ASP A 52 8.35 -2.05 -24.93
C ASP A 52 8.18 -1.25 -23.62
N MET A 53 8.24 -1.91 -22.46
CA MET A 53 8.26 -1.22 -21.17
C MET A 53 9.71 -0.89 -20.83
N GLY A 54 10.19 0.25 -21.33
CA GLY A 54 11.56 0.72 -21.13
C GLY A 54 12.03 0.47 -19.69
N LYS A 55 12.96 -0.48 -19.52
CA LYS A 55 13.42 -0.99 -18.21
C LYS A 55 12.26 -1.19 -17.23
N GLY A 56 11.47 -2.25 -17.45
CA GLY A 56 10.45 -2.68 -16.49
C GLY A 56 11.03 -2.74 -15.09
N LEU A 57 10.62 -1.80 -14.23
CA LEU A 57 11.01 -1.80 -12.82
C LEU A 57 10.50 -3.11 -12.24
N ALA A 58 11.42 -3.93 -11.73
CA ALA A 58 11.06 -5.13 -11.02
C ALA A 58 10.27 -4.75 -9.76
N ARG A 59 9.29 -5.57 -9.39
CA ARG A 59 8.33 -5.30 -8.33
C ARG A 59 8.32 -6.47 -7.37
N ALA A 60 8.25 -6.20 -6.07
CA ALA A 60 7.91 -7.27 -5.14
C ALA A 60 6.39 -7.46 -5.16
N VAL A 61 5.96 -8.69 -5.33
CA VAL A 61 4.55 -9.04 -5.28
C VAL A 61 4.28 -9.73 -3.96
N MET A 62 3.45 -9.10 -3.14
CA MET A 62 2.84 -9.75 -1.99
C MET A 62 1.51 -10.35 -2.43
N VAL A 63 1.43 -11.67 -2.36
CA VAL A 63 0.20 -12.42 -2.57
C VAL A 63 -0.12 -13.18 -1.30
N THR A 64 -1.29 -12.88 -0.75
CA THR A 64 -1.89 -13.68 0.31
C THR A 64 -3.05 -14.46 -0.31
N GLU A 65 -3.03 -15.78 -0.15
CA GLU A 65 -4.10 -16.67 -0.61
C GLU A 65 -4.70 -17.35 0.62
N GLY A 66 -5.97 -17.05 0.96
CA GLY A 66 -6.58 -17.71 2.10
C GLY A 66 -7.93 -17.15 2.54
N SER A 67 -8.48 -17.79 3.57
CA SER A 67 -9.71 -17.36 4.25
C SER A 67 -9.48 -16.09 5.07
N CYS A 68 -10.52 -15.63 5.77
CA CYS A 68 -10.47 -14.42 6.63
C CYS A 68 -9.45 -14.44 7.77
N GLU A 69 -8.81 -15.57 8.04
CA GLU A 69 -7.79 -15.73 9.08
C GLU A 69 -6.37 -15.74 8.50
N ALA A 70 -6.22 -15.79 7.18
CA ALA A 70 -4.91 -15.76 6.53
C ALA A 70 -4.30 -14.35 6.66
N SER A 71 -3.04 -14.29 7.08
CA SER A 71 -2.27 -13.06 7.11
C SER A 71 -0.80 -13.31 6.80
N ALA A 72 -0.17 -12.29 6.24
CA ALA A 72 1.23 -12.25 5.87
C ALA A 72 1.82 -10.93 6.33
N GLU A 73 3.01 -10.98 6.90
CA GLU A 73 3.71 -9.80 7.39
C GLU A 73 5.15 -9.81 6.88
N LEU A 74 5.57 -8.66 6.33
CA LEU A 74 6.97 -8.33 6.11
C LEU A 74 7.36 -7.29 7.14
N MET A 75 8.35 -7.59 7.96
CA MET A 75 8.84 -6.71 9.00
C MET A 75 10.28 -6.29 8.74
N HIS A 76 10.54 -5.00 8.86
CA HIS A 76 11.88 -4.43 8.82
C HIS A 76 12.18 -3.73 10.15
N HIS A 77 13.21 -4.23 10.84
CA HIS A 77 13.68 -3.70 12.12
C HIS A 77 14.51 -2.43 11.93
N LEU A 78 13.92 -1.28 12.24
CA LEU A 78 14.56 0.02 12.12
C LEU A 78 15.70 0.16 13.13
N CYS A 79 16.88 0.54 12.63
CA CYS A 79 18.08 0.77 13.43
C CYS A 79 18.47 -0.44 14.31
N GLY A 80 18.25 -1.68 13.84
CA GLY A 80 18.52 -2.89 14.62
C GLY A 80 17.66 -2.99 15.87
N SER A 81 16.37 -2.66 15.74
CA SER A 81 15.35 -2.67 16.80
C SER A 81 15.55 -1.61 17.90
N ALA A 82 16.57 -0.75 17.80
CA ALA A 82 16.68 0.45 18.66
C ALA A 82 15.54 1.45 18.39
N GLY A 83 14.99 1.40 17.18
CA GLY A 83 13.93 2.28 16.71
C GLY A 83 14.40 3.69 16.36
N ALA A 84 13.49 4.48 15.82
CA ALA A 84 13.74 5.84 15.39
C ALA A 84 12.49 6.73 15.43
N ARG A 85 12.71 8.04 15.53
CA ARG A 85 11.66 9.06 15.40
C ARG A 85 11.35 9.29 13.92
N VAL A 86 10.61 8.36 13.35
CA VAL A 86 10.22 8.42 11.93
C VAL A 86 9.38 9.66 11.69
N THR A 87 9.82 10.56 10.82
CA THR A 87 9.13 11.82 10.50
C THR A 87 8.43 11.78 9.16
N ARG A 88 8.81 10.87 8.27
CA ARG A 88 8.15 10.70 6.99
C ARG A 88 8.23 9.27 6.50
N LEU A 89 7.12 8.79 5.94
CA LEU A 89 7.02 7.52 5.25
C LEU A 89 6.42 7.78 3.86
N THR A 90 7.12 7.39 2.81
CA THR A 90 6.59 7.44 1.45
C THR A 90 6.55 6.04 0.85
N ALA A 91 5.46 5.70 0.19
CA ALA A 91 5.29 4.39 -0.44
C ALA A 91 4.65 4.54 -1.82
N SER A 92 5.00 3.67 -2.75
CA SER A 92 4.33 3.54 -4.04
C SER A 92 3.99 2.08 -4.27
N LEU A 93 2.73 1.79 -4.58
CA LEU A 93 2.22 0.43 -4.75
C LEU A 93 1.16 0.35 -5.85
N VAL A 94 0.94 -0.85 -6.37
CA VAL A 94 -0.19 -1.18 -7.23
C VAL A 94 -1.04 -2.24 -6.53
N CYS A 95 -2.28 -1.89 -6.23
CA CYS A 95 -3.27 -2.83 -5.74
C CYS A 95 -3.94 -3.48 -6.94
N GLU A 96 -3.66 -4.77 -7.19
CA GLU A 96 -4.24 -5.50 -8.32
C GLU A 96 -5.54 -6.22 -7.97
N ALA A 97 -5.62 -6.79 -6.76
CA ALA A 97 -6.81 -7.50 -6.31
C ALA A 97 -6.95 -7.40 -4.80
N ILE A 98 -8.19 -7.18 -4.36
CA ILE A 98 -8.62 -7.33 -2.97
C ILE A 98 -9.95 -8.09 -3.01
N ASP A 99 -9.91 -9.31 -2.49
CA ASP A 99 -11.08 -10.18 -2.43
C ASP A 99 -12.05 -9.73 -1.33
N VAL A 100 -13.34 -9.72 -1.67
CA VAL A 100 -14.41 -9.29 -0.77
C VAL A 100 -14.73 -10.35 0.28
N ASP A 101 -14.65 -11.62 -0.09
CA ASP A 101 -15.13 -12.74 0.74
C ASP A 101 -14.19 -13.04 1.90
N SER A 102 -12.89 -12.86 1.68
CA SER A 102 -11.82 -13.04 2.67
C SER A 102 -11.56 -11.82 3.55
N LYS A 103 -12.31 -10.71 3.38
CA LYS A 103 -12.02 -9.41 4.03
C LYS A 103 -10.61 -8.90 3.71
N GLY A 104 -10.24 -9.02 2.43
CA GLY A 104 -8.90 -8.65 1.96
C GLY A 104 -8.51 -7.24 2.41
N SER A 105 -7.32 -7.10 2.99
CA SER A 105 -6.72 -5.79 3.24
C SER A 105 -5.20 -5.83 3.09
N PHE A 106 -4.63 -4.71 2.69
CA PHE A 106 -3.20 -4.51 2.66
C PHE A 106 -2.85 -3.26 3.46
N THR A 107 -1.88 -3.36 4.37
CA THR A 107 -1.50 -2.28 5.28
C THR A 107 0.00 -2.01 5.18
N VAL A 108 0.35 -0.73 5.05
CA VAL A 108 1.71 -0.22 5.29
C VAL A 108 1.70 0.50 6.62
N GLY A 109 2.63 0.17 7.52
CA GLY A 109 2.59 0.75 8.85
C GLY A 109 3.92 0.82 9.58
N LEU A 110 3.88 1.47 10.73
CA LEU A 110 4.98 1.60 11.67
C LEU A 110 4.50 1.12 13.03
N ALA A 111 5.31 0.36 13.75
CA ALA A 111 5.01 -0.11 15.10
C ALA A 111 6.17 0.17 16.06
N PHE A 112 5.88 0.31 17.35
CA PHE A 112 6.92 0.48 18.38
C PHE A 112 7.47 -0.86 18.92
N ASP A 113 6.89 -1.98 18.53
CA ASP A 113 7.32 -3.34 18.86
C ASP A 113 6.89 -4.32 17.77
N ASP A 114 7.32 -5.58 17.92
CA ASP A 114 7.05 -6.64 16.94
C ASP A 114 5.59 -7.11 16.97
N ASP A 115 4.85 -6.82 18.04
CA ASP A 115 3.40 -7.02 18.10
C ASP A 115 2.67 -5.89 17.35
N VAL A 116 2.69 -5.93 16.02
CA VAL A 116 2.19 -4.85 15.17
C VAL A 116 0.69 -4.57 15.37
N GLU A 117 -0.10 -5.54 15.83
CA GLU A 117 -1.54 -5.39 16.08
C GLU A 117 -1.82 -4.45 17.25
N GLU A 118 -1.09 -4.63 18.35
CA GLU A 118 -1.24 -3.82 19.55
C GLU A 118 -0.32 -2.58 19.52
N ALA A 119 0.76 -2.63 18.74
CA ALA A 119 1.84 -1.65 18.78
C ALA A 119 1.89 -0.65 17.61
N ALA A 120 0.91 -0.65 16.70
CA ALA A 120 0.90 0.25 15.55
C ALA A 120 0.85 1.74 15.96
N LEU A 121 1.75 2.54 15.39
CA LEU A 121 1.77 4.00 15.46
C LEU A 121 1.06 4.61 14.25
N LEU A 122 1.30 3.99 13.08
CA LEU A 122 0.74 4.33 11.78
C LEU A 122 0.26 3.05 11.11
N ALA A 123 -0.94 3.06 10.57
CA ALA A 123 -1.49 2.01 9.71
C ALA A 123 -2.24 2.67 8.54
N ILE A 124 -1.68 2.58 7.34
CA ILE A 124 -2.33 3.01 6.11
C ILE A 124 -2.81 1.76 5.37
N SER A 125 -4.13 1.58 5.27
CA SER A 125 -4.73 0.34 4.79
C SER A 125 -5.55 0.56 3.53
N VAL A 126 -5.31 -0.26 2.51
CA VAL A 126 -6.21 -0.46 1.38
C VAL A 126 -7.11 -1.63 1.71
N LYS A 127 -8.43 -1.41 1.72
CA LYS A 127 -9.37 -2.48 2.10
C LYS A 127 -10.69 -2.34 1.38
N ARG A 128 -11.35 -3.48 1.16
CA ARG A 128 -12.74 -3.52 0.71
C ARG A 128 -13.64 -3.71 1.92
N PRO A 129 -14.57 -2.78 2.24
CA PRO A 129 -15.53 -2.99 3.31
C PRO A 129 -16.36 -4.26 3.05
N ARG A 130 -16.59 -5.06 4.09
CA ARG A 130 -17.52 -6.17 3.98
C ARG A 130 -18.93 -5.60 3.80
N PRO A 131 -19.75 -6.13 2.89
CA PRO A 131 -21.18 -5.89 2.94
C PRO A 131 -21.69 -6.28 4.33
N GLU A 132 -22.58 -5.48 4.92
CA GLU A 132 -23.15 -5.80 6.22
C GLU A 132 -23.77 -7.21 6.15
N SER A 133 -23.41 -8.07 7.11
CA SER A 133 -23.97 -9.42 7.16
C SER A 133 -25.48 -9.28 7.38
N LYS A 134 -26.25 -9.44 6.30
CA LYS A 134 -27.70 -9.41 6.39
C LYS A 134 -28.16 -10.52 7.35
N LEU A 135 -29.14 -10.18 8.18
CA LEU A 135 -29.78 -11.14 9.08
C LEU A 135 -30.32 -12.32 8.27
N PRO A 136 -30.38 -13.54 8.85
CA PRO A 136 -30.89 -14.70 8.15
C PRO A 136 -32.31 -14.42 7.62
N ARG A 137 -32.50 -14.67 6.32
CA ARG A 137 -33.75 -14.42 5.60
C ARG A 137 -34.92 -15.21 6.17
N GLU A 138 -36.11 -14.63 6.11
CA GLU A 138 -37.32 -15.36 6.45
C GLU A 138 -37.76 -16.23 5.26
N PRO A 139 -38.35 -17.41 5.50
CA PRO A 139 -38.89 -18.25 4.43
C PRO A 139 -39.98 -17.51 3.65
N GLY A 140 -39.70 -17.15 2.39
CA GLY A 140 -40.63 -16.44 1.51
C GLY A 140 -40.07 -15.14 0.92
N ASP A 141 -38.90 -14.68 1.39
CA ASP A 141 -38.25 -13.51 0.83
C ASP A 141 -37.86 -13.74 -0.65
N PRO A 142 -38.07 -12.76 -1.53
CA PRO A 142 -37.67 -12.86 -2.93
C PRO A 142 -36.14 -13.07 -3.04
N PRO A 143 -35.65 -13.75 -4.10
CA PRO A 143 -34.21 -13.92 -4.32
C PRO A 143 -33.52 -12.56 -4.28
N GLU A 144 -32.39 -12.50 -3.57
CA GLU A 144 -31.62 -11.27 -3.43
C GLU A 144 -31.12 -10.81 -4.79
N GLU A 145 -31.27 -9.52 -5.08
CA GLU A 145 -30.48 -8.92 -6.15
C GLU A 145 -28.99 -9.09 -5.79
N PRO A 146 -28.13 -9.39 -6.77
CA PRO A 146 -26.70 -9.50 -6.52
C PRO A 146 -26.21 -8.21 -5.87
N GLU A 147 -25.63 -8.33 -4.69
CA GLU A 147 -25.18 -7.18 -3.92
C GLU A 147 -24.05 -6.47 -4.67
N GLU A 148 -24.21 -5.17 -4.90
CA GLU A 148 -23.14 -4.37 -5.49
C GLU A 148 -21.94 -4.40 -4.55
N LEU A 149 -20.79 -4.79 -5.10
CA LEU A 149 -19.56 -4.86 -4.32
C LEU A 149 -19.18 -3.47 -3.84
N ALA A 150 -18.98 -3.32 -2.52
CA ALA A 150 -18.46 -2.08 -1.96
C ALA A 150 -17.12 -1.72 -2.63
N PRO A 151 -16.88 -0.42 -2.88
CA PRO A 151 -15.64 0.03 -3.49
C PRO A 151 -14.44 -0.23 -2.57
N VAL A 152 -13.26 -0.28 -3.17
CA VAL A 152 -12.01 -0.41 -2.42
C VAL A 152 -11.63 0.97 -1.90
N GLY A 153 -11.44 1.09 -0.58
CA GLY A 153 -11.13 2.35 0.08
C GLY A 153 -9.72 2.41 0.65
N LEU A 154 -9.25 3.62 0.93
CA LEU A 154 -8.01 3.92 1.65
C LEU A 154 -8.33 4.43 3.05
N GLN A 155 -7.65 3.88 4.04
CA GLN A 155 -7.77 4.30 5.44
C GLN A 155 -6.43 4.65 6.03
N VAL A 156 -6.44 5.55 7.01
CA VAL A 156 -5.29 5.86 7.86
C VAL A 156 -5.73 5.81 9.32
N ASN A 157 -5.09 4.94 10.10
CA ASN A 157 -5.41 4.66 11.50
C ASN A 157 -6.92 4.39 11.73
N GLY A 158 -7.55 3.68 10.80
CA GLY A 158 -8.97 3.33 10.82
C GLY A 158 -9.92 4.43 10.32
N LEU A 159 -9.45 5.65 10.07
CA LEU A 159 -10.24 6.71 9.45
C LEU A 159 -10.19 6.63 7.92
N VAL A 160 -11.33 6.85 7.27
CA VAL A 160 -11.43 6.83 5.80
C VAL A 160 -10.76 8.07 5.22
N ALA A 161 -9.74 7.86 4.38
CA ALA A 161 -9.04 8.90 3.63
C ALA A 161 -9.56 9.02 2.19
N ALA A 162 -9.95 7.90 1.58
CA ALA A 162 -10.69 7.80 0.33
C ALA A 162 -11.70 6.64 0.46
N ASP A 163 -12.95 6.87 0.14
CA ASP A 163 -14.01 5.86 0.16
C ASP A 163 -14.02 4.99 -1.10
N ASP A 164 -13.56 5.54 -2.22
CA ASP A 164 -13.43 4.85 -3.50
C ASP A 164 -12.10 5.18 -4.20
N LEU A 165 -11.30 4.14 -4.44
CA LEU A 165 -10.04 4.21 -5.20
C LEU A 165 -10.23 3.98 -6.70
N GLY A 166 -11.45 3.67 -7.14
CA GLY A 166 -11.79 3.28 -8.50
C GLY A 166 -11.52 1.81 -8.79
N ASP A 167 -11.51 1.47 -10.08
CA ASP A 167 -11.33 0.10 -10.54
C ASP A 167 -9.89 -0.39 -10.32
N LEU A 168 -9.76 -1.65 -9.90
CA LEU A 168 -8.47 -2.33 -9.84
C LEU A 168 -8.08 -2.83 -11.26
N PRO A 169 -6.78 -2.84 -11.62
CA PRO A 169 -5.64 -2.45 -10.80
C PRO A 169 -5.48 -0.94 -10.65
N VAL A 170 -5.15 -0.50 -9.43
CA VAL A 170 -4.96 0.92 -9.11
C VAL A 170 -3.57 1.19 -8.54
N ARG A 171 -2.91 2.25 -9.01
CA ARG A 171 -1.66 2.74 -8.46
C ARG A 171 -1.93 3.75 -7.36
N ILE A 172 -1.25 3.58 -6.23
CA ILE A 172 -1.37 4.46 -5.06
C ILE A 172 0.03 4.93 -4.69
N ASP A 173 0.23 6.25 -4.69
CA ASP A 173 1.40 6.88 -4.09
C ASP A 173 0.99 7.51 -2.75
N LEU A 174 1.74 7.23 -1.70
CA LEU A 174 1.50 7.66 -0.32
C LEU A 174 2.63 8.55 0.16
N ASP A 175 2.29 9.60 0.89
CA ASP A 175 3.22 10.50 1.56
C ASP A 175 2.68 10.86 2.95
N ALA A 176 3.17 10.17 3.97
CA ALA A 176 2.74 10.34 5.35
C ALA A 176 3.83 11.06 6.16
N GLU A 177 3.51 12.24 6.68
CA GLU A 177 4.36 12.99 7.60
C GLU A 177 3.91 12.72 9.04
N LEU A 178 4.85 12.38 9.91
CA LEU A 178 4.61 12.08 11.33
C LEU A 178 5.12 13.23 12.19
N GLN A 179 4.21 13.81 12.97
CA GLN A 179 4.47 14.93 13.84
C GLN A 179 4.48 14.46 15.29
N TRP A 180 5.66 14.47 15.92
CA TRP A 180 5.87 14.02 17.28
C TRP A 180 5.76 15.19 18.28
N GLY A 181 4.55 15.52 18.71
CA GLY A 181 4.34 16.52 19.77
C GLY A 181 4.40 17.96 19.27
N VAL A 182 3.62 18.30 18.25
CA VAL A 182 3.50 19.67 17.76
C VAL A 182 2.46 20.41 18.60
N GLY A 183 2.94 21.22 19.56
CA GLY A 183 2.09 22.04 20.43
C GLY A 183 2.23 21.69 21.92
N GLY A 184 1.90 22.66 22.79
CA GLY A 184 2.16 22.59 24.24
C GLY A 184 1.51 21.42 25.00
N ALA A 185 0.65 20.63 24.34
CA ALA A 185 0.03 19.42 24.89
C ALA A 185 0.71 18.10 24.45
N GLY A 186 1.71 18.15 23.55
CA GLY A 186 2.40 16.94 23.07
C GLY A 186 1.55 16.06 22.14
N GLU A 187 0.62 16.66 21.40
CA GLU A 187 -0.24 15.93 20.46
C GLU A 187 0.56 15.38 19.29
N ARG A 188 0.33 14.10 19.00
CA ARG A 188 0.98 13.37 17.91
C ARG A 188 0.00 13.24 16.74
N GLN A 189 0.46 13.58 15.54
CA GLN A 189 -0.40 13.65 14.36
C GLN A 189 0.30 13.04 13.14
N VAL A 190 -0.49 12.35 12.34
CA VAL A 190 -0.14 11.90 10.99
C VAL A 190 -0.80 12.84 10.00
N VAL A 191 -0.04 13.33 9.04
CA VAL A 191 -0.53 14.10 7.89
C VAL A 191 -0.29 13.28 6.64
N LEU A 192 -1.35 12.69 6.10
CA LEU A 192 -1.31 11.86 4.90
C LEU A 192 -1.70 12.68 3.67
N ARG A 193 -0.87 12.63 2.63
CA ARG A 193 -1.25 12.94 1.24
C ARG A 193 -1.18 11.67 0.43
N TYR A 194 -2.07 11.53 -0.53
CA TYR A 194 -2.05 10.40 -1.45
C TYR A 194 -2.33 10.84 -2.88
N ARG A 195 -1.93 10.02 -3.85
CA ARG A 195 -2.26 10.18 -5.25
C ARG A 195 -2.70 8.84 -5.81
N ILE A 196 -3.78 8.87 -6.56
CA ILE A 196 -4.36 7.70 -7.22
C ILE A 196 -4.15 7.85 -8.73
N GLY A 197 -3.71 6.79 -9.38
CA GLY A 197 -3.58 6.74 -10.83
C GLY A 197 -3.91 5.35 -11.36
N PRO A 198 -4.07 5.22 -12.69
CA PRO A 198 -4.31 3.91 -13.30
C PRO A 198 -3.15 2.97 -12.98
N GLY A 199 -3.45 1.78 -12.47
CA GLY A 199 -2.48 0.70 -12.39
C GLY A 199 -2.27 0.17 -13.80
N ALA A 200 -1.05 0.23 -14.33
CA ALA A 200 -0.74 -0.55 -15.51
C ALA A 200 -0.88 -2.03 -15.12
N SER A 201 -1.91 -2.70 -15.65
CA SER A 201 -2.09 -4.15 -15.46
C SER A 201 -0.79 -4.82 -15.88
N ALA A 202 -0.03 -5.34 -14.90
CA ALA A 202 1.23 -6.04 -15.17
C ALA A 202 0.98 -7.35 -15.94
N LEU A 203 -0.25 -7.85 -15.84
CA LEU A 203 -0.80 -8.84 -16.74
C LEU A 203 -1.23 -8.08 -18.00
N GLY A 204 -0.29 -7.89 -18.93
CA GLY A 204 -0.67 -7.92 -20.33
C GLY A 204 -1.42 -9.24 -20.48
N GLU A 205 -2.74 -9.17 -20.68
CA GLU A 205 -3.52 -10.36 -20.98
C GLU A 205 -2.73 -11.09 -22.09
N PRO A 206 -2.29 -12.35 -21.86
CA PRO A 206 -1.72 -13.10 -22.95
C PRO A 206 -2.75 -13.01 -24.07
N PRO A 207 -2.35 -12.61 -25.29
CA PRO A 207 -3.30 -12.46 -26.38
C PRO A 207 -4.15 -13.73 -26.41
N PRO A 208 -5.48 -13.63 -26.54
CA PRO A 208 -6.34 -14.80 -26.57
C PRO A 208 -5.69 -15.81 -27.51
N PRO A 209 -5.58 -17.09 -27.11
CA PRO A 209 -5.01 -18.11 -27.98
C PRO A 209 -5.95 -18.26 -29.19
N ASP A 210 -5.81 -17.38 -30.16
CA ASP A 210 -6.69 -17.32 -31.31
C ASP A 210 -6.37 -18.52 -32.19
N ALA A 211 -7.39 -19.36 -32.28
CA ALA A 211 -7.93 -19.79 -33.56
C ALA A 211 -6.86 -20.09 -34.62
N THR A 212 -6.36 -21.33 -34.56
CA THR A 212 -6.06 -22.16 -35.74
C THR A 212 -5.26 -21.46 -36.85
N ALA A 213 -3.95 -21.49 -36.70
CA ALA A 213 -3.03 -21.43 -37.82
C ALA A 213 -3.20 -22.67 -38.73
N SER A 214 -4.07 -22.56 -39.72
CA SER A 214 -3.98 -23.31 -40.96
C SER A 214 -4.08 -22.33 -42.12
N GLY A 215 -2.96 -21.72 -42.47
CA GLY A 215 -2.87 -20.83 -43.63
C GLY A 215 -1.43 -20.44 -43.88
N GLU A 216 -0.72 -21.25 -44.67
CA GLU A 216 0.52 -20.84 -45.31
C GLU A 216 0.21 -19.68 -46.27
N GLY A 217 0.57 -18.46 -45.88
CA GLY A 217 0.36 -17.27 -46.70
C GLY A 217 1.28 -16.14 -46.29
N GLU A 218 2.15 -15.72 -47.21
CA GLU A 218 3.12 -14.65 -47.05
C GLU A 218 2.51 -13.36 -46.46
N GLY A 219 2.99 -13.04 -45.25
CA GLY A 219 3.24 -11.70 -44.72
C GLY A 219 2.07 -10.71 -44.65
N PRO A 220 1.39 -10.58 -43.50
CA PRO A 220 0.69 -9.35 -43.17
C PRO A 220 1.58 -8.43 -42.33
N SER A 221 1.68 -7.20 -42.84
CA SER A 221 2.09 -5.99 -42.13
C SER A 221 1.52 -5.96 -40.72
N ALA A 222 2.40 -5.99 -39.71
CA ALA A 222 2.08 -5.65 -38.34
C ALA A 222 1.46 -4.25 -38.32
N VAL A 223 0.17 -4.16 -38.03
CA VAL A 223 -0.46 -2.91 -37.62
C VAL A 223 -0.18 -2.80 -36.13
N PRO A 224 0.69 -1.89 -35.68
CA PRO A 224 0.92 -1.71 -34.25
C PRO A 224 -0.40 -1.24 -33.65
N LEU A 225 -0.98 -2.06 -32.75
CA LEU A 225 -1.98 -1.58 -31.81
C LEU A 225 -1.23 -0.67 -30.84
N ALA A 226 -1.06 0.59 -31.25
CA ALA A 226 -0.62 1.63 -30.35
C ALA A 226 -1.70 1.78 -29.29
N ILE A 227 -1.48 1.16 -28.12
CA ILE A 227 -2.07 1.64 -26.87
C ILE A 227 -1.51 3.04 -26.74
N THR A 228 -2.24 4.01 -27.28
CA THR A 228 -1.91 5.41 -27.10
C THR A 228 -2.21 5.64 -25.63
N PRO A 229 -1.21 5.86 -24.76
CA PRO A 229 -1.50 6.31 -23.40
C PRO A 229 -2.37 7.54 -23.60
N THR A 230 -3.61 7.49 -23.11
CA THR A 230 -4.54 8.59 -23.29
C THR A 230 -3.89 9.80 -22.63
N ALA A 231 -3.24 10.64 -23.42
CA ALA A 231 -2.50 11.84 -23.00
C ALA A 231 -3.45 12.94 -22.48
N ALA A 232 -4.66 12.55 -22.07
CA ALA A 232 -5.69 13.37 -21.45
C ALA A 232 -5.79 13.14 -19.93
N GLY A 233 -5.04 12.19 -19.36
CA GLY A 233 -4.91 12.05 -17.92
C GLY A 233 -3.90 13.07 -17.41
N GLY A 234 -4.37 14.24 -16.98
CA GLY A 234 -3.55 15.15 -16.16
C GLY A 234 -2.88 14.33 -15.06
N ARG A 235 -1.59 14.57 -14.84
CA ARG A 235 -0.84 13.96 -13.74
C ARG A 235 -1.70 14.13 -12.49
N ALA A 236 -2.20 13.04 -11.91
CA ALA A 236 -3.11 13.15 -10.77
C ALA A 236 -2.42 14.03 -9.72
N ASP A 237 -3.12 15.07 -9.26
CA ASP A 237 -2.58 15.92 -8.22
C ASP A 237 -2.63 15.17 -6.88
N TRP A 238 -1.77 15.58 -5.96
CA TRP A 238 -1.85 15.06 -4.60
C TRP A 238 -3.18 15.47 -3.97
N SER A 239 -3.76 14.57 -3.16
CA SER A 239 -4.93 14.87 -2.34
C SER A 239 -4.66 16.06 -1.40
N GLU A 240 -5.74 16.68 -0.95
CA GLU A 240 -5.66 17.52 0.24
C GLU A 240 -5.14 16.70 1.44
N PRO A 241 -4.37 17.30 2.36
CA PRO A 241 -3.81 16.57 3.49
C PRO A 241 -4.88 16.07 4.47
N VAL A 242 -4.89 14.77 4.75
CA VAL A 242 -5.72 14.13 5.77
C VAL A 242 -4.96 14.08 7.09
N LYS A 243 -5.54 14.61 8.17
CA LYS A 243 -4.89 14.71 9.48
C LYS A 243 -5.55 13.78 10.49
N VAL A 244 -4.77 12.87 11.08
CA VAL A 244 -5.26 11.87 12.04
C VAL A 244 -4.31 11.76 13.22
N GLY A 245 -4.82 11.40 14.40
CA GLY A 245 -3.98 11.06 15.55
C GLY A 245 -3.21 9.76 15.32
N PHE A 246 -2.20 9.48 16.15
CA PHE A 246 -1.55 8.18 16.15
C PHE A 246 -2.54 7.09 16.56
N TYR A 247 -2.37 5.88 16.04
CA TYR A 247 -3.30 4.77 16.28
C TYR A 247 -3.34 4.41 17.78
N THR A 248 -2.18 4.14 18.38
CA THR A 248 -2.08 3.89 19.83
C THR A 248 -1.83 5.19 20.60
N THR A 249 -2.82 5.64 21.36
CA THR A 249 -2.79 6.92 22.11
C THR A 249 -2.48 6.77 23.59
N SER A 250 -2.64 5.56 24.15
CA SER A 250 -2.53 5.29 25.58
C SER A 250 -1.10 5.15 26.09
N VAL A 251 -0.11 4.98 25.19
CA VAL A 251 1.27 4.72 25.57
C VAL A 251 2.23 5.71 24.90
N LYS A 252 3.10 6.30 25.72
CA LYS A 252 4.07 7.32 25.28
C LYS A 252 5.32 6.66 24.71
N PHE A 253 5.22 6.10 23.50
CA PHE A 253 6.39 5.66 22.74
C PHE A 253 6.87 6.78 21.85
N ASP A 254 8.15 7.15 21.92
CA ASP A 254 8.71 8.21 21.07
C ASP A 254 9.44 7.66 19.84
N PHE A 255 9.46 6.35 19.62
CA PHE A 255 10.20 5.71 18.54
C PHE A 255 9.38 4.60 17.89
N ALA A 256 9.47 4.49 16.56
CA ALA A 256 9.03 3.31 15.81
C ALA A 256 10.22 2.33 15.71
N LYS A 257 10.01 1.07 16.05
CA LYS A 257 11.02 0.00 15.93
C LYS A 257 10.87 -0.80 14.65
N VAL A 258 9.64 -0.93 14.16
CA VAL A 258 9.32 -1.81 13.03
C VAL A 258 8.60 -1.01 11.95
N LEU A 259 9.05 -1.18 10.71
CA LEU A 259 8.31 -0.85 9.50
C LEU A 259 7.71 -2.15 8.99
N PHE A 260 6.39 -2.20 8.76
CA PHE A 260 5.73 -3.43 8.35
C PHE A 260 4.85 -3.26 7.12
N LEU A 261 4.75 -4.33 6.35
CA LEU A 261 3.77 -4.53 5.29
C LEU A 261 2.94 -5.75 5.65
N ARG A 262 1.62 -5.59 5.69
CA ARG A 262 0.72 -6.64 6.14
C ARG A 262 -0.40 -6.88 5.14
N GLY A 263 -0.49 -8.09 4.62
CA GLY A 263 -1.66 -8.59 3.88
C GLY A 263 -2.55 -9.42 4.79
N THR A 264 -3.86 -9.22 4.75
CA THR A 264 -4.85 -10.10 5.40
C THR A 264 -5.93 -10.50 4.41
N GLY A 265 -6.47 -11.71 4.55
CA GLY A 265 -7.38 -12.30 3.55
C GLY A 265 -6.67 -12.57 2.23
N ALA A 266 -7.40 -12.55 1.11
CA ALA A 266 -6.84 -12.71 -0.22
C ALA A 266 -6.60 -11.35 -0.89
N VAL A 267 -5.32 -10.99 -1.03
CA VAL A 267 -4.89 -9.75 -1.69
C VAL A 267 -3.72 -10.00 -2.63
N LYS A 268 -3.62 -9.15 -3.67
CA LYS A 268 -2.49 -9.09 -4.58
C LYS A 268 -2.03 -7.64 -4.72
N VAL A 269 -0.86 -7.35 -4.16
CA VAL A 269 -0.28 -6.00 -4.15
C VAL A 269 1.16 -6.05 -4.65
N HIS A 270 1.48 -5.12 -5.55
CA HIS A 270 2.85 -4.91 -6.03
C HIS A 270 3.45 -3.72 -5.30
N MET A 271 4.52 -3.95 -4.57
CA MET A 271 5.31 -2.88 -3.95
C MET A 271 6.33 -2.37 -4.97
N LEU A 272 6.32 -1.05 -5.19
CA LEU A 272 7.21 -0.38 -6.14
C LEU A 272 8.35 0.32 -5.43
N SER A 273 8.05 0.99 -4.30
CA SER A 273 9.07 1.68 -3.51
C SER A 273 8.57 1.96 -2.10
N LEU A 274 9.49 1.95 -1.14
CA LEU A 274 9.22 2.34 0.25
C LEU A 274 10.43 3.10 0.80
N GLN A 275 10.19 4.29 1.36
CA GLN A 275 11.24 5.09 1.99
C GLN A 275 10.76 5.57 3.36
N CYS A 276 11.64 5.50 4.34
CA CYS A 276 11.41 5.91 5.72
C CYS A 276 12.49 6.91 6.15
N PHE A 277 12.07 8.04 6.70
CA PHE A 277 12.94 9.13 7.15
C PHE A 277 12.72 9.40 8.63
N ALA A 278 13.76 9.85 9.33
CA ALA A 278 13.67 10.25 10.73
C ALA A 278 14.44 11.54 11.02
N ASP A 279 14.16 12.11 12.18
CA ASP A 279 14.99 13.15 12.80
C ASP A 279 16.36 12.58 13.18
N GLU A 280 17.42 13.37 13.03
CA GLU A 280 18.75 13.07 13.60
C GLU A 280 18.81 13.15 15.14
#